data_AF-A0A3S4KP56-F1
#
_entry.id   AF-A0A3S4KP56-F1
#
_cell.length_a   1.000
_cell.length_b   1.000
_cell.length_c   1.000
_cell.angle_alpha   90.00
_cell.angle_beta   90.00
_cell.angle_gamma   90.00
#
_symmetry.space_group_name_H-M   'P 1'
#
loop_
_entity.id
_entity.type
_entity.pdbx_description
1 polymer ?
#
loop_
_entity_poly.entity_id
_entity_poly.type
_entity_poly.pdbx_seq_one_letter_code
_entity_poly.pdbx_strand_id
1 'polypeptide(L)'
;MHRILEHVCPQIPADKPRYLMGVGKPEDLVEGVRRGIDMFDCVMPTRNARNGHLFVTDGVVKIRNAKHKSDTSPLDAECDCYTCRNYSRAYLHHLDRCNEILGARLKHDS
;
A
#
# COMPACT_ATOMS: atom_id res chain seq x y z
N MET A 1 8.82 -1.83 -18.34
CA MET A 1 8.99 -0.53 -17.66
C MET A 1 10.46 -0.30 -17.29
N HIS A 2 11.10 -1.17 -16.49
CA HIS A 2 12.51 -1.03 -16.07
C HIS A 2 13.52 -0.77 -17.20
N ARG A 3 13.44 -1.49 -18.33
CA ARG A 3 14.30 -1.27 -19.51
C ARG A 3 14.26 0.17 -20.04
N ILE A 4 13.09 0.79 -20.01
CA ILE A 4 12.92 2.17 -20.50
C ILE A 4 13.50 3.16 -19.50
N LEU A 5 13.28 2.93 -18.20
CA LEU A 5 13.87 3.76 -17.15
C LEU A 5 15.39 3.75 -17.21
N GLU A 6 16.00 2.59 -17.43
CA GLU A 6 17.45 2.45 -17.55
C GLU A 6 18.03 3.25 -18.73
N HIS A 7 17.28 3.33 -19.84
CA HIS A 7 17.71 4.10 -20.99
C HIS A 7 17.47 5.61 -20.84
N VAL A 8 16.34 6.00 -20.24
CA VAL A 8 15.87 7.41 -20.22
C VAL A 8 16.40 8.18 -19.02
N CYS A 9 16.47 7.58 -17.82
CA CYS A 9 16.86 8.32 -16.61
C CYS A 9 18.25 8.98 -16.70
N PRO A 10 19.28 8.35 -17.30
CA PRO A 10 20.58 9.00 -17.51
C PRO A 10 20.55 10.22 -18.45
N GLN A 11 19.53 10.32 -19.31
CA GLN A 11 19.38 11.43 -20.27
C GLN A 11 18.64 12.64 -19.65
N ILE A 12 18.04 12.46 -18.47
CA ILE A 12 17.32 13.52 -17.76
C ILE A 12 18.31 14.25 -16.82
N PRO A 13 18.29 15.59 -16.75
CA PRO A 13 19.15 16.38 -15.88
C PRO A 13 19.16 15.87 -14.43
N ALA A 14 20.35 15.67 -13.87
CA ALA A 14 20.52 15.11 -12.53
C ALA A 14 20.16 16.11 -11.40
N ASP A 15 20.08 17.39 -11.72
CA ASP A 15 19.71 18.48 -10.82
C ASP A 15 18.18 18.71 -10.72
N LYS A 16 17.38 17.89 -11.42
CA LYS A 16 15.91 18.00 -11.42
C LYS A 16 15.26 16.69 -10.94
N PRO A 17 14.19 16.78 -10.13
CA PRO A 17 13.44 15.60 -9.70
C PRO A 17 12.85 14.85 -10.89
N ARG A 18 12.94 13.52 -10.87
CA ARG A 18 12.35 12.62 -11.86
C ARG A 18 11.08 11.99 -11.31
N TYR A 19 9.96 12.26 -11.97
CA TYR A 19 8.64 11.78 -11.56
C TYR A 19 8.15 10.64 -12.47
N LEU A 20 7.86 9.47 -11.89
CA LEU A 20 7.29 8.33 -12.60
C LEU A 20 5.81 8.20 -12.34
N MET A 21 5.01 8.51 -13.36
CA MET A 21 3.56 8.53 -13.23
C MET A 21 2.91 7.15 -13.23
N GLY A 22 1.98 6.92 -12.30
CA GLY A 22 1.08 5.77 -12.31
C GLY A 22 1.70 4.42 -11.89
N VAL A 23 2.83 4.45 -11.20
CA VAL A 23 3.56 3.25 -10.72
C VAL A 23 3.48 3.19 -9.20
N GLY A 24 3.11 2.04 -8.64
CA GLY A 24 2.94 1.94 -7.18
C GLY A 24 3.09 0.58 -6.54
N LYS A 25 3.40 -0.50 -7.28
CA LYS A 25 3.73 -1.77 -6.62
C LYS A 25 5.03 -1.58 -5.82
N PRO A 26 5.14 -2.12 -4.60
CA PRO A 26 6.35 -1.95 -3.78
C PRO A 26 7.65 -2.33 -4.52
N GLU A 27 7.64 -3.43 -5.26
CA GLU A 27 8.78 -3.89 -6.07
C GLU A 27 9.17 -2.86 -7.16
N ASP A 28 8.18 -2.28 -7.84
CA ASP A 28 8.40 -1.29 -8.89
C ASP A 28 8.94 0.04 -8.33
N LEU A 29 8.53 0.42 -7.12
CA LEU A 29 9.05 1.60 -6.43
C LEU A 29 10.55 1.44 -6.13
N VAL A 30 10.94 0.30 -5.54
CA VAL A 30 12.36 -0.01 -5.24
C VAL A 30 13.19 0.03 -6.52
N GLU A 31 12.68 -0.57 -7.59
CA GLU A 31 13.38 -0.68 -8.86
C GLU A 31 13.44 0.65 -9.64
N GLY A 32 12.44 1.51 -9.46
CA GLY A 32 12.43 2.88 -9.96
C GLY A 32 13.43 3.78 -9.25
N VAL A 33 13.50 3.71 -7.90
CA VAL A 33 14.49 4.45 -7.11
C VAL A 33 15.91 4.06 -7.50
N ARG A 34 16.18 2.75 -7.68
CA ARG A 34 17.49 2.26 -8.17
C ARG A 34 17.89 2.82 -9.54
N ARG A 35 16.94 3.28 -10.35
CA ARG A 35 17.17 3.90 -11.67
C ARG A 35 17.12 5.43 -11.64
N GLY A 36 16.99 6.04 -10.46
CA GLY A 36 17.04 7.49 -10.28
C GLY A 36 15.70 8.19 -10.44
N ILE A 37 14.57 7.49 -10.19
CA ILE A 37 13.27 8.13 -9.99
C ILE A 37 13.14 8.61 -8.55
N ASP A 38 12.66 9.84 -8.38
CA ASP A 38 12.55 10.51 -7.09
C ASP A 38 11.10 10.58 -6.57
N MET A 39 10.12 10.58 -7.48
CA MET A 39 8.70 10.73 -7.14
C MET A 39 7.83 9.72 -7.88
N PHE A 40 6.75 9.30 -7.23
CA PHE A 40 5.79 8.33 -7.77
C PHE A 40 4.36 8.72 -7.36
N ASP A 41 3.38 8.36 -8.18
CA ASP A 41 1.97 8.39 -7.80
C ASP A 41 1.28 7.07 -8.20
N CYS A 42 0.34 6.62 -7.38
CA CYS A 42 -0.48 5.46 -7.71
C CYS A 42 -1.79 5.43 -6.94
N VAL A 43 -2.87 5.09 -7.65
CA VAL A 43 -4.19 4.81 -7.04
C VAL A 43 -4.29 3.41 -6.43
N MET A 44 -3.26 2.57 -6.60
CA MET A 44 -3.31 1.17 -6.19
C MET A 44 -3.56 0.99 -4.69
N PRO A 45 -2.90 1.70 -3.76
CA PRO A 45 -3.14 1.52 -2.32
C PRO A 45 -4.60 1.78 -1.95
N THR A 46 -5.15 2.91 -2.38
CA THR A 46 -6.54 3.29 -2.08
C THR A 46 -7.57 2.42 -2.79
N ARG A 47 -7.29 1.95 -4.01
CA ARG A 47 -8.16 1.00 -4.71
C ARG A 47 -8.15 -0.38 -4.05
N ASN A 48 -6.99 -0.85 -3.60
CA ASN A 48 -6.85 -2.15 -2.94
C ASN A 48 -7.52 -2.16 -1.57
N ALA A 49 -7.36 -1.10 -0.79
CA ALA A 49 -8.03 -0.89 0.49
C ALA A 49 -9.57 -1.03 0.37
N ARG A 50 -10.17 -0.40 -0.64
CA ARG A 50 -11.62 -0.54 -0.93
C ARG A 50 -12.03 -1.96 -1.24
N ASN A 51 -11.17 -2.72 -1.92
CA ASN A 51 -11.39 -4.13 -2.23
C ASN A 51 -10.97 -5.10 -1.11
N GLY A 52 -10.59 -4.58 0.06
CA GLY A 52 -10.19 -5.40 1.22
C GLY A 52 -8.81 -6.05 1.11
N HIS A 53 -7.95 -5.51 0.24
CA HIS A 53 -6.54 -5.91 0.11
C HIS A 53 -5.68 -4.83 0.77
N LEU A 54 -5.05 -5.18 1.88
CA LEU A 54 -4.24 -4.28 2.69
C LEU A 54 -2.78 -4.69 2.59
N PHE A 55 -1.92 -3.72 2.30
CA PHE A 55 -0.48 -3.97 2.26
C PHE A 55 0.05 -4.04 3.68
N VAL A 56 0.90 -5.02 3.93
CA VAL A 56 1.63 -5.21 5.18
C VAL A 56 3.08 -5.55 4.83
N THR A 57 3.96 -5.49 5.82
CA THR A 57 5.40 -5.74 5.67
C THR A 57 5.68 -7.07 4.96
N ASP A 58 4.97 -8.13 5.34
CA ASP A 58 5.13 -9.48 4.78
C ASP A 58 4.19 -9.80 3.60
N GLY A 59 3.60 -8.78 2.96
CA GLY A 59 2.83 -8.94 1.72
C GLY A 59 1.44 -8.30 1.77
N VAL A 60 0.40 -9.08 1.46
CA VAL A 60 -0.97 -8.54 1.32
C VAL A 60 -1.96 -9.35 2.16
N VAL A 61 -2.64 -8.65 3.08
CA VAL A 61 -3.74 -9.19 3.87
C VAL A 61 -5.06 -8.98 3.13
N LYS A 62 -5.78 -10.07 2.88
CA LYS A 62 -7.15 -10.05 2.37
C LYS A 62 -8.12 -10.05 3.56
N ILE A 63 -8.52 -8.88 4.02
CA ILE A 63 -9.21 -8.73 5.31
C ILE A 63 -10.53 -9.50 5.37
N ARG A 64 -11.22 -9.68 4.22
CA ARG A 64 -12.48 -10.43 4.07
C ARG A 64 -12.38 -11.92 4.40
N ASN A 65 -11.18 -12.49 4.42
CA ASN A 65 -10.99 -13.92 4.68
C ASN A 65 -11.46 -14.30 6.08
N ALA A 66 -12.15 -15.44 6.20
CA ALA A 66 -12.73 -15.91 7.46
C ALA A 66 -11.69 -16.10 8.59
N LYS A 67 -10.43 -16.38 8.25
CA LYS A 67 -9.33 -16.51 9.22
C LYS A 67 -9.13 -15.26 10.09
N HIS A 68 -9.53 -14.08 9.61
CA HIS A 68 -9.39 -12.82 10.33
C HIS A 68 -10.56 -12.49 11.24
N LYS A 69 -11.67 -13.24 11.17
CA LYS A 69 -12.92 -12.94 11.90
C LYS A 69 -12.74 -12.82 13.42
N SER A 70 -11.81 -13.57 13.98
CA SER A 70 -11.50 -13.60 15.42
C SER A 70 -10.03 -13.30 15.70
N ASP A 71 -9.30 -12.78 14.72
CA ASP A 71 -7.88 -12.44 14.85
C ASP A 71 -7.73 -11.10 15.57
N THR A 72 -7.34 -11.14 16.84
CA THR A 72 -7.14 -9.95 17.68
C THR A 72 -5.77 -9.30 17.46
N SER A 73 -4.92 -9.85 16.59
CA SER A 73 -3.65 -9.22 16.25
C SER A 73 -3.88 -7.89 15.50
N PRO A 74 -2.89 -6.97 15.51
CA PRO A 74 -2.91 -5.82 14.61
C PRO A 74 -2.87 -6.27 13.15
N LEU A 75 -3.19 -5.35 12.24
CA LEU A 75 -3.10 -5.59 10.80
C LEU A 75 -1.67 -5.95 10.39
N ASP A 76 -0.72 -5.13 10.81
CA ASP A 76 0.72 -5.32 10.68
C ASP A 76 1.39 -5.00 12.03
N ALA A 77 2.30 -5.86 12.49
CA ALA A 77 3.00 -5.70 13.76
C ALA A 77 4.16 -4.69 13.67
N GLU A 78 4.70 -4.47 12.48
CA GLU A 78 5.83 -3.56 12.24
C GLU A 78 5.36 -2.12 11.88
N CYS A 79 4.05 -1.92 11.75
CA CYS A 79 3.46 -0.65 11.34
C CYS A 79 3.05 0.21 12.53
N ASP A 80 3.43 1.49 12.52
CA ASP A 80 3.15 2.47 13.58
C ASP A 80 1.94 3.37 13.30
N CYS A 81 1.17 3.10 12.23
CA CYS A 81 0.01 3.90 11.86
C CYS A 81 -1.14 3.80 12.90
N TYR A 82 -2.06 4.76 12.84
CA TYR A 82 -3.20 4.81 13.76
C TYR A 82 -4.03 3.52 13.73
N THR A 83 -4.25 2.96 12.54
CA THR A 83 -5.04 1.73 12.39
C THR A 83 -4.37 0.53 13.08
N CYS A 84 -3.10 0.28 12.79
CA CYS A 84 -2.35 -0.85 13.34
C CYS A 84 -2.18 -0.78 14.86
N ARG A 85 -2.08 0.43 15.42
CA ARG A 85 -1.91 0.63 16.87
C ARG A 85 -3.18 0.51 17.69
N ASN A 86 -4.35 0.74 17.09
CA ASN A 86 -5.61 0.87 17.84
C ASN A 86 -6.67 -0.18 17.49
N TYR A 87 -6.53 -0.89 16.35
CA TYR A 87 -7.55 -1.80 15.86
C TYR A 87 -6.98 -3.17 15.46
N SER A 88 -7.79 -4.20 15.69
CA SER A 88 -7.46 -5.58 15.32
C SER A 88 -7.96 -5.94 13.92
N ARG A 89 -7.39 -7.00 13.36
CA ARG A 89 -7.88 -7.60 12.09
C ARG A 89 -9.34 -8.03 12.17
N ALA A 90 -9.77 -8.58 13.31
CA ALA A 90 -11.16 -8.94 13.56
C ALA A 90 -12.10 -7.74 13.46
N TYR A 91 -11.70 -6.60 14.02
CA TYR A 91 -12.51 -5.40 13.96
C TYR A 91 -12.59 -4.85 12.52
N LEU A 92 -11.45 -4.81 11.80
CA LEU A 92 -11.43 -4.40 10.40
C LEU A 92 -12.26 -5.34 9.49
N HIS A 93 -12.22 -6.65 9.74
CA HIS A 93 -13.05 -7.64 9.04
C HIS A 93 -14.53 -7.39 9.27
N HIS A 94 -14.92 -7.12 10.53
CA HIS A 94 -16.28 -6.80 10.89
C HIS A 94 -16.78 -5.52 10.19
N LEU A 95 -16.01 -4.43 10.25
CA LEU A 95 -16.37 -3.16 9.61
C LEU A 95 -16.52 -3.30 8.09
N ASP A 96 -15.60 -4.02 7.44
CA ASP A 96 -15.69 -4.28 6.00
C ASP A 96 -16.93 -5.10 5.65
N ARG A 97 -17.25 -6.12 6.46
CA ARG A 97 -18.45 -6.95 6.29
C ARG A 97 -19.75 -6.18 6.48
N CYS A 98 -19.78 -5.23 7.41
CA CYS A 98 -20.94 -4.37 7.65
C CYS A 98 -21.05 -3.20 6.67
N ASN A 99 -20.08 -3.02 5.74
CA ASN A 99 -19.99 -1.87 4.84
C ASN A 99 -19.99 -0.51 5.57
N GLU A 100 -19.35 -0.46 6.74
CA GLU A 100 -19.23 0.76 7.53
C GLU A 100 -18.20 1.73 6.91
N ILE A 101 -18.52 3.02 6.88
CA ILE A 101 -17.63 4.07 6.34
C ILE A 101 -16.30 4.11 7.11
N LEU A 102 -16.35 3.88 8.42
CA LEU A 102 -15.15 3.80 9.25
C LEU A 102 -14.19 2.71 8.76
N GLY A 103 -14.72 1.58 8.29
CA GLY A 103 -13.92 0.51 7.72
C GLY A 103 -13.15 0.97 6.48
N ALA A 104 -13.78 1.76 5.60
CA ALA A 104 -13.09 2.35 4.46
C ALA A 104 -11.97 3.29 4.92
N ARG A 105 -12.26 4.20 5.86
CA ARG A 105 -11.28 5.18 6.37
C ARG A 105 -10.06 4.50 7.00
N LEU A 106 -10.26 3.57 7.93
CA LEU A 106 -9.16 2.89 8.62
C LEU A 106 -8.27 2.09 7.67
N LYS A 107 -8.86 1.51 6.61
CA LYS A 107 -8.11 0.81 5.54
C LYS A 107 -7.36 1.76 4.60
N HIS A 108 -7.76 3.02 4.51
CA HIS A 108 -7.05 4.03 3.71
C HIS A 108 -5.86 4.63 4.48
N ASP A 109 -5.98 4.71 5.80
CA ASP A 109 -4.96 5.23 6.70
C ASP A 109 -3.95 4.14 7.14
N SER A 110 -4.13 2.90 6.67
CA SER A 110 -3.31 1.72 6.96
C SER A 110 -2.32 1.36 5.87
#